data_AF-A0AAE9EBE5-F1
#
_entry.id   AF-A0AAE9EBE5-F1
#
_cell.length_a   1.000
_cell.length_b   1.000
_cell.length_c   1.000
_cell.angle_alpha   90.00
_cell.angle_beta   90.00
_cell.angle_gamma   90.00
#
_symmetry.space_group_name_H-M   'P 1'
#
loop_
_entity.id
_entity.type
_entity.pdbx_description
1 polymer ?
#
loop_
_entity_poly.entity_id
_entity_poly.type
_entity_poly.pdbx_seq_one_letter_code
_entity_poly.pdbx_strand_id
1 'polypeptide(L)'
;MPLNVSRFKKLPELVKLLSLLTSLTLLIYLGTIKFRPPGMSVIWFTIGCSIVFDICTIAVLLKEYDFSIMAIRMLPYAAIECVGSILALIFYVISTAISISSEEVTDDFGFMVVAIICLLSALIHLSNLVVNIRRWNNGSHHLNPAGVYEYSNYGSEA
;
A
#
# COMPACT_ATOMS: atom_id res chain seq x y z
N MET A 1 8.99 1.34 24.49
CA MET A 1 7.80 1.88 23.80
C MET A 1 6.92 0.71 23.37
N PRO A 2 5.64 0.67 23.77
CA PRO A 2 4.71 -0.33 23.27
C PRO A 2 4.43 -0.10 21.78
N LEU A 3 4.47 -1.17 20.98
CA LEU A 3 4.06 -1.15 19.58
C LEU A 3 2.53 -1.31 19.53
N ASN A 4 1.83 -0.43 18.80
CA ASN A 4 0.38 -0.52 18.68
C ASN A 4 -0.05 -1.50 17.56
N VAL A 5 0.22 -2.79 17.77
CA VAL A 5 -0.09 -3.87 16.81
C VAL A 5 -1.60 -4.06 16.61
N SER A 6 -2.42 -3.59 17.56
CA SER A 6 -3.89 -3.73 17.51
C SER A 6 -4.54 -3.02 16.32
N ARG A 7 -3.90 -1.96 15.79
CA ARG A 7 -4.38 -1.19 14.63
C ARG A 7 -4.48 -2.03 13.36
N PHE A 8 -3.57 -2.97 13.16
CA PHE A 8 -3.52 -3.79 11.94
C PHE A 8 -4.58 -4.91 11.89
N LYS A 9 -5.38 -5.07 12.95
CA LYS A 9 -6.51 -6.01 12.97
C LYS A 9 -7.76 -5.45 12.28
N LYS A 10 -7.77 -4.16 11.92
CA LYS A 10 -8.91 -3.48 11.31
C LYS A 10 -8.54 -2.96 9.92
N LEU A 11 -9.56 -2.85 9.06
CA LEU A 11 -9.42 -2.14 7.79
C LEU A 11 -9.37 -0.64 8.06
N PRO A 12 -8.57 0.12 7.30
CA PRO A 12 -7.71 -0.25 6.17
C PRO A 12 -6.28 -0.67 6.51
N GLU A 13 -5.84 -0.60 7.77
CA GLU A 13 -4.43 -0.84 8.11
C GLU A 13 -4.00 -2.30 7.82
N LEU A 14 -4.93 -3.26 7.86
CA LEU A 14 -4.73 -4.64 7.38
C LEU A 14 -4.32 -4.69 5.89
N VAL A 15 -4.83 -3.80 5.04
CA VAL A 15 -4.56 -3.76 3.60
C VAL A 15 -3.07 -3.51 3.33
N LYS A 16 -2.39 -2.79 4.24
CA LYS A 16 -0.93 -2.54 4.15
C LYS A 16 -0.11 -3.79 4.38
N LEU A 17 -0.50 -4.61 5.35
CA LEU A 17 0.17 -5.89 5.57
C LEU A 17 -0.06 -6.83 4.39
N LEU A 18 -1.27 -6.84 3.81
CA LEU A 18 -1.58 -7.62 2.62
C LEU A 18 -0.75 -7.16 1.41
N SER A 19 -0.69 -5.85 1.16
CA SER A 19 0.13 -5.24 0.10
C SER A 19 1.61 -5.62 0.23
N LEU A 20 2.18 -5.46 1.43
CA LEU A 20 3.56 -5.82 1.71
C LEU A 20 3.82 -7.33 1.48
N LEU A 21 2.91 -8.18 1.97
CA LEU A 21 3.01 -9.63 1.79
C LEU A 21 2.98 -9.99 0.29
N THR A 22 2.05 -9.42 -0.47
CA THR A 22 1.96 -9.67 -1.91
C THR A 22 3.22 -9.22 -2.64
N SER A 23 3.77 -8.05 -2.31
CA SER A 23 5.01 -7.55 -2.92
C SER A 23 6.22 -8.42 -2.59
N LEU A 24 6.32 -8.94 -1.36
CA LEU A 24 7.37 -9.88 -0.97
C LEU A 24 7.22 -11.23 -1.70
N THR A 25 5.99 -11.76 -1.83
CA THR A 25 5.78 -12.99 -2.61
C THR A 25 6.14 -12.81 -4.07
N LEU A 26 5.83 -11.65 -4.66
CA LEU A 26 6.18 -11.30 -6.03
C LEU A 26 7.70 -11.19 -6.19
N LEU A 27 8.40 -10.57 -5.23
CA LEU A 27 9.86 -10.48 -5.19
C LEU A 27 10.52 -11.87 -5.20
N ILE A 28 10.06 -12.76 -4.32
CA ILE A 28 10.60 -14.12 -4.19
C ILE A 28 10.35 -14.90 -5.48
N TYR A 29 9.11 -14.87 -5.99
CA TYR A 29 8.72 -15.62 -7.17
C TYR A 29 9.45 -15.14 -8.42
N LEU A 30 9.53 -13.82 -8.65
CA LEU A 30 10.25 -13.23 -9.77
C LEU A 30 11.75 -13.55 -9.71
N GLY A 31 12.31 -13.71 -8.51
CA GLY A 31 13.69 -14.16 -8.30
C GLY A 31 13.97 -15.59 -8.75
N THR A 32 12.95 -16.44 -8.87
CA THR A 32 13.09 -17.82 -9.36
C THR A 32 13.13 -17.92 -10.89
N ILE A 33 12.63 -16.91 -11.61
CA ILE A 33 12.60 -16.90 -13.07
C ILE A 33 13.99 -16.54 -13.60
N LYS A 34 14.59 -17.47 -14.35
CA LYS A 34 15.97 -17.33 -14.86
C LYS A 34 16.06 -16.42 -16.08
N PHE A 35 15.07 -16.47 -16.96
CA PHE A 35 15.06 -15.69 -18.19
C PHE A 35 14.43 -14.31 -17.93
N ARG A 36 15.06 -13.25 -18.44
CA ARG A 36 14.65 -11.87 -18.15
C ARG A 36 14.37 -11.13 -19.46
N PRO A 37 13.13 -11.16 -19.97
CA PRO A 37 12.75 -10.43 -21.16
C PRO A 37 12.81 -8.90 -20.93
N PRO A 38 12.83 -8.10 -22.01
CA PRO A 38 12.77 -6.64 -21.91
C PRO A 38 11.51 -6.18 -21.17
N GLY A 39 11.64 -5.16 -20.32
CA GLY A 39 10.54 -4.63 -19.48
C GLY A 39 10.53 -5.15 -18.03
N MET A 40 11.25 -6.23 -17.73
CA MET A 40 11.36 -6.79 -16.38
C MET A 40 11.85 -5.81 -15.32
N SER A 41 12.71 -4.86 -15.69
CA SER A 41 13.20 -3.80 -14.79
C SER A 41 12.07 -2.96 -14.19
N VAL A 42 10.98 -2.76 -14.94
CA VAL A 42 9.80 -2.02 -14.47
C VAL A 42 9.08 -2.81 -13.38
N ILE A 43 8.98 -4.14 -13.51
CA ILE A 43 8.38 -5.01 -12.50
C ILE A 43 9.22 -4.97 -11.21
N TRP A 44 10.54 -5.13 -11.32
CA TRP A 44 11.45 -5.03 -10.16
C TRP A 44 11.38 -3.68 -9.47
N PHE A 45 11.36 -2.59 -10.25
CA PHE A 45 11.21 -1.23 -9.73
C PHE A 45 9.88 -1.05 -8.99
N THR A 46 8.78 -1.52 -9.59
CA THR A 46 7.44 -1.46 -9.00
C THR A 46 7.37 -2.16 -7.64
N ILE A 47 7.88 -3.40 -7.56
CA ILE A 47 7.94 -4.17 -6.32
C ILE A 47 8.79 -3.43 -5.28
N GLY A 48 9.97 -2.95 -5.67
CA GLY A 48 10.88 -2.24 -4.77
C GLY A 48 10.25 -0.99 -4.17
N CYS A 49 9.63 -0.15 -5.01
CA CYS A 49 8.91 1.04 -4.57
C CYS A 49 7.73 0.71 -3.66
N SER A 50 6.93 -0.33 -3.99
CA SER A 50 5.81 -0.78 -3.16
C SER A 50 6.28 -1.23 -1.77
N ILE A 51 7.32 -2.07 -1.69
CA ILE A 51 7.88 -2.53 -0.42
C ILE A 51 8.37 -1.36 0.44
N VAL A 52 9.14 -0.43 -0.14
CA VAL A 52 9.66 0.73 0.59
C VAL A 52 8.50 1.60 1.09
N PHE A 53 7.48 1.84 0.26
CA PHE A 53 6.32 2.62 0.63
C PHE A 53 5.51 1.96 1.76
N ASP A 54 5.27 0.66 1.68
CA ASP A 54 4.54 -0.08 2.71
C ASP A 54 5.31 -0.15 4.03
N ILE A 55 6.63 -0.37 4.00
CA ILE A 55 7.47 -0.33 5.22
C ILE A 55 7.43 1.05 5.86
N CYS A 56 7.57 2.13 5.08
CA CYS A 56 7.51 3.49 5.58
C CYS A 56 6.15 3.81 6.22
N THR A 57 5.05 3.43 5.56
CA THR A 57 3.70 3.68 6.08
C THR A 57 3.39 2.84 7.31
N ILE A 58 3.78 1.57 7.34
CA ILE A 58 3.66 0.69 8.52
C ILE A 58 4.50 1.23 9.68
N ALA A 59 5.72 1.70 9.44
CA ALA A 59 6.57 2.29 10.47
C ALA A 59 5.95 3.55 11.10
N VAL A 60 5.33 4.39 10.28
CA VAL A 60 4.55 5.56 10.74
C VAL A 60 3.33 5.13 11.56
N LEU A 61 2.65 4.05 11.18
CA LEU A 61 1.49 3.52 11.91
C LEU A 61 1.86 2.81 13.23
N LEU A 62 3.04 2.17 13.30
CA LEU A 62 3.51 1.38 14.44
C LEU A 62 4.08 2.22 15.59
N LYS A 63 4.75 3.33 15.29
CA LYS A 63 5.30 4.21 16.33
C LYS A 63 4.15 4.88 17.08
N GLU A 64 4.00 4.55 18.36
CA GLU A 64 3.24 5.39 19.27
C GLU A 64 3.83 6.81 19.21
N TYR A 65 2.93 7.77 19.06
CA TYR A 65 3.18 9.17 18.76
C TYR A 65 4.03 9.85 19.85
N ASP A 66 5.36 9.71 19.78
CA ASP A 66 6.24 10.60 20.51
C ASP A 66 6.31 11.96 19.83
N PHE A 67 6.28 12.98 20.67
CA PHE A 67 6.25 14.43 20.41
C PHE A 67 7.19 14.97 19.30
N SER A 68 8.16 14.19 18.83
CA SER A 68 9.19 14.61 17.88
C SER A 68 8.73 14.71 16.43
N ILE A 69 7.50 14.32 16.11
CA ILE A 69 6.99 14.35 14.73
C ILE A 69 5.64 15.10 14.61
N MET A 70 5.58 16.31 15.18
CA MET A 70 4.45 17.22 14.99
C MET A 70 4.26 17.62 13.51
N ALA A 71 5.33 17.55 12.70
CA ALA A 71 5.29 17.83 11.25
C ALA A 71 4.56 16.75 10.43
N ILE A 72 4.71 15.46 10.74
CA ILE A 72 3.96 14.38 10.05
C ILE A 72 2.48 14.41 10.45
N ARG A 73 2.14 14.98 11.61
CA ARG A 73 0.75 15.17 12.05
C ARG A 73 -0.05 16.14 11.17
N MET A 74 0.63 17.11 10.55
CA MET A 74 0.03 18.05 9.59
C MET A 74 0.02 17.52 8.16
N LEU A 75 0.71 16.42 7.87
CA LEU A 75 0.67 15.83 6.55
C LEU A 75 -0.70 15.15 6.33
N PRO A 76 -1.35 15.42 5.18
CA PRO A 76 -2.60 14.78 4.83
C PRO A 76 -2.37 13.30 4.52
N TYR A 77 -2.33 12.45 5.57
CA TYR A 77 -2.06 11.01 5.45
C TYR A 77 -2.94 10.35 4.40
N ALA A 78 -4.24 10.66 4.42
CA ALA A 78 -5.17 10.14 3.42
C ALA A 78 -4.81 10.57 1.99
N ALA A 79 -4.29 11.78 1.77
CA ALA A 79 -3.84 12.20 0.44
C ALA A 79 -2.56 11.47 0.00
N ILE A 80 -1.58 11.30 0.90
CA ILE A 80 -0.35 10.54 0.60
C ILE A 80 -0.71 9.10 0.23
N GLU A 81 -1.62 8.49 0.98
CA GLU A 81 -2.11 7.15 0.71
C GLU A 81 -2.86 7.06 -0.62
N CYS A 82 -3.68 8.06 -0.96
CA CYS A 82 -4.34 8.13 -2.26
C CYS A 82 -3.32 8.24 -3.39
N VAL A 83 -2.35 9.15 -3.30
CA VAL A 83 -1.32 9.35 -4.34
C VAL A 83 -0.47 8.08 -4.48
N GLY A 84 0.00 7.51 -3.37
CA GLY A 84 0.78 6.28 -3.37
C GLY A 84 -0.01 5.10 -3.97
N SER A 85 -1.29 4.98 -3.64
CA SER A 85 -2.15 3.90 -4.18
C SER A 85 -2.43 4.07 -5.67
N ILE A 86 -2.61 5.31 -6.16
CA ILE A 86 -2.78 5.58 -7.60
C ILE A 86 -1.51 5.22 -8.36
N LEU A 87 -0.34 5.66 -7.87
CA LEU A 87 0.93 5.35 -8.51
C LEU A 87 1.18 3.84 -8.54
N ALA A 88 1.00 3.16 -7.40
CA ALA A 88 1.16 1.72 -7.32
C ALA A 88 0.17 0.99 -8.25
N LEU A 89 -1.10 1.41 -8.30
CA LEU A 89 -2.11 0.85 -9.20
C LEU A 89 -1.65 0.92 -10.67
N ILE A 90 -1.18 2.09 -11.12
CA ILE A 90 -0.69 2.28 -12.50
C ILE A 90 0.49 1.35 -12.77
N PHE A 91 1.48 1.31 -11.88
CA PHE A 91 2.66 0.48 -12.06
C PHE A 91 2.35 -1.03 -12.05
N TYR A 92 1.43 -1.50 -11.21
CA TYR A 92 1.02 -2.90 -11.19
C TYR A 92 0.19 -3.30 -12.42
N VAL A 93 -0.64 -2.40 -12.95
CA VAL A 93 -1.35 -2.64 -14.23
C VAL A 93 -0.34 -2.75 -15.38
N ILE A 94 0.63 -1.84 -15.46
CA ILE A 94 1.72 -1.92 -16.46
C ILE A 94 2.51 -3.23 -16.28
N SER A 95 2.84 -3.58 -15.04
CA SER A 95 3.58 -4.82 -14.73
C SER A 95 2.80 -6.08 -15.13
N THR A 96 1.47 -6.05 -15.01
CA THR A 96 0.58 -7.13 -15.47
C THR A 96 0.69 -7.30 -16.98
N ALA A 97 0.58 -6.20 -17.74
CA ALA A 97 0.71 -6.23 -19.20
C ALA A 97 2.09 -6.74 -19.65
N ILE A 98 3.17 -6.25 -19.03
CA ILE A 98 4.54 -6.71 -19.32
C ILE A 98 4.67 -8.22 -19.03
N SER A 99 4.08 -8.71 -17.95
CA SER A 99 4.13 -10.13 -17.59
C SER A 99 3.40 -11.00 -18.60
N ILE A 100 2.21 -10.59 -19.07
CA ILE A 100 1.48 -11.32 -20.12
C ILE A 100 2.31 -11.37 -21.41
N SER A 101 2.83 -10.23 -21.88
CA SER A 101 3.69 -10.20 -23.07
C SER A 101 4.99 -10.98 -22.89
N SER A 102 5.51 -11.07 -21.66
CA SER A 102 6.69 -11.85 -21.35
C SER A 102 6.42 -13.34 -21.47
N GLU A 103 5.24 -13.81 -21.07
CA GLU A 103 4.84 -15.20 -21.27
C GLU A 103 4.74 -15.52 -22.76
N GLU A 104 4.08 -14.68 -23.56
CA GLU A 104 3.94 -14.89 -25.02
C GLU A 104 5.29 -15.03 -25.75
N VAL A 105 6.32 -14.31 -25.30
CA VAL A 105 7.66 -14.32 -25.92
C VAL A 105 8.51 -15.48 -25.43
N THR A 106 8.31 -15.93 -24.20
CA THR A 106 9.21 -16.89 -23.53
C THR A 106 8.63 -18.29 -23.39
N ASP A 107 7.32 -18.44 -23.57
CA ASP A 107 6.54 -19.66 -23.30
C ASP A 107 6.74 -20.18 -21.86
N ASP A 108 7.06 -19.27 -20.93
CA ASP A 108 7.25 -19.57 -19.51
C ASP A 108 6.01 -19.16 -18.71
N PHE A 109 5.23 -20.17 -18.30
CA PHE A 109 4.03 -20.03 -17.49
C PHE A 109 4.28 -19.27 -16.15
N GLY A 110 5.53 -19.21 -15.69
CA GLY A 110 5.89 -18.39 -14.53
C GLY A 110 5.48 -16.92 -14.70
N PHE A 111 5.55 -16.37 -15.91
CA PHE A 111 5.11 -15.00 -16.16
C PHE A 111 3.59 -14.81 -16.02
N MET A 112 2.78 -15.83 -16.32
CA MET A 112 1.34 -15.79 -16.06
C MET A 112 1.04 -15.74 -14.56
N VAL A 113 1.80 -16.48 -13.74
CA VAL A 113 1.68 -16.40 -12.27
C VAL A 113 2.05 -14.99 -11.79
N VAL A 114 3.14 -14.40 -12.30
CA VAL A 114 3.53 -13.01 -11.98
C VAL A 114 2.41 -12.03 -12.38
N ALA A 115 1.80 -12.19 -13.55
CA ALA A 115 0.71 -11.34 -14.01
C ALA A 115 -0.49 -11.37 -13.04
N ILE A 116 -0.88 -12.57 -12.59
CA ILE A 116 -1.99 -12.72 -11.64
C ILE A 116 -1.67 -12.04 -10.31
N ILE A 117 -0.45 -12.22 -9.77
CA ILE A 117 -0.07 -11.58 -8.50
C ILE A 117 -0.01 -10.06 -8.66
N CYS A 118 0.52 -9.53 -9.78
CA CYS A 118 0.50 -8.10 -10.09
C CYS A 118 -0.93 -7.54 -10.12
N LEU A 119 -1.87 -8.27 -10.74
CA LEU A 119 -3.28 -7.87 -10.78
C LEU A 119 -3.93 -7.88 -9.39
N LEU A 120 -3.62 -8.87 -8.56
CA LEU A 120 -4.08 -8.89 -7.16
C LEU A 120 -3.54 -7.68 -6.38
N SER A 121 -2.26 -7.35 -6.53
CA SER A 121 -1.66 -6.14 -5.93
C SER A 121 -2.36 -4.86 -6.42
N ALA A 122 -2.70 -4.78 -7.71
CA ALA A 122 -3.48 -3.66 -8.25
C ALA A 122 -4.84 -3.53 -7.56
N LEU A 123 -5.56 -4.65 -7.35
CA LEU A 123 -6.86 -4.65 -6.64
C LEU A 123 -6.73 -4.25 -5.16
N ILE A 124 -5.64 -4.65 -4.50
CA ILE A 124 -5.32 -4.23 -3.13
C ILE A 124 -5.14 -2.71 -3.07
N HIS A 125 -4.36 -2.13 -3.99
CA HIS A 125 -4.17 -0.68 -4.06
C HIS A 125 -5.44 0.07 -4.45
N LEU A 126 -6.27 -0.49 -5.33
CA LEU A 126 -7.60 0.07 -5.64
C LEU A 126 -8.49 0.10 -4.39
N SER A 127 -8.49 -0.98 -3.60
CA SER A 127 -9.24 -1.05 -2.35
C SER A 127 -8.74 -0.01 -1.34
N ASN A 128 -7.41 0.13 -1.21
CA ASN A 128 -6.81 1.15 -0.35
C ASN A 128 -7.18 2.57 -0.81
N LEU A 129 -7.18 2.83 -2.13
CA LEU A 129 -7.59 4.11 -2.70
C LEU A 129 -9.04 4.45 -2.35
N VAL A 130 -9.98 3.50 -2.53
CA VAL A 130 -11.40 3.71 -2.22
C VAL A 130 -11.59 4.05 -0.74
N VAL A 131 -10.90 3.35 0.17
CA VAL A 131 -11.02 3.62 1.61
C VAL A 131 -10.44 4.99 1.97
N ASN A 132 -9.29 5.37 1.42
CA ASN A 132 -8.66 6.65 1.74
C ASN A 132 -9.37 7.85 1.08
N ILE A 133 -9.97 7.69 -0.10
CA ILE A 133 -10.87 8.70 -0.70
C ILE A 133 -12.10 8.91 0.21
N ARG A 134 -12.70 7.83 0.72
CA ARG A 134 -13.82 7.96 1.67
C ARG A 134 -13.41 8.68 2.95
N ARG A 135 -12.24 8.34 3.51
CA ARG A 135 -11.67 9.05 4.68
C ARG A 135 -11.45 10.53 4.39
N TRP A 136 -10.93 10.85 3.21
CA TRP A 136 -10.73 12.23 2.76
C TRP A 136 -12.04 13.01 2.67
N ASN A 137 -13.07 12.43 2.02
CA ASN A 137 -14.37 13.07 1.87
C ASN A 137 -15.10 13.26 3.21
N ASN A 138 -14.83 12.40 4.20
CA ASN A 138 -15.40 12.50 5.54
C ASN A 138 -14.62 13.43 6.48
N GLY A 139 -13.70 14.26 5.96
CA GLY A 139 -12.93 15.21 6.77
C GLY A 139 -11.80 14.59 7.61
N SER A 140 -11.58 13.28 7.50
CA SER A 140 -10.55 12.54 8.24
C SER A 140 -9.21 12.56 7.48
N HIS A 141 -8.68 13.76 7.26
CA HIS A 141 -7.49 14.00 6.43
C HIS A 141 -6.18 13.55 7.12
N HIS A 142 -6.15 13.62 8.45
CA HIS A 142 -4.99 13.32 9.28
C HIS A 142 -5.17 11.99 10.03
N LEU A 143 -4.05 11.38 10.42
CA LEU A 143 -4.06 10.22 11.30
C LEU A 143 -4.61 10.65 12.67
N ASN A 144 -5.83 10.23 12.99
CA ASN A 144 -6.37 10.46 14.32
C ASN A 144 -5.64 9.56 15.34
N PRO A 145 -5.09 10.10 16.44
CA PRO A 145 -4.60 9.29 17.55
C PRO A 145 -5.72 8.38 18.07
N ALA A 146 -5.38 7.14 18.42
CA ALA A 146 -6.31 6.27 19.13
C ALA A 146 -6.56 6.91 20.51
N GLY A 147 -7.79 7.35 20.77
CA GLY A 147 -8.24 7.79 22.10
C GLY A 147 -8.00 9.26 22.49
N VAL A 148 -7.70 10.19 21.57
CA VAL A 148 -7.49 11.62 21.96
C VAL A 148 -8.57 12.58 21.44
N TYR A 149 -9.49 12.12 20.59
CA TYR A 149 -10.68 12.89 20.23
C TYR A 149 -11.96 12.04 20.28
N GLU A 150 -12.19 11.36 21.40
CA GLU A 150 -13.55 11.37 21.97
C GLU A 150 -13.73 12.73 22.67
N TYR A 151 -13.71 13.83 21.91
CA TYR A 151 -14.45 14.99 22.40
C TYR A 151 -15.90 14.61 22.16
N SER A 152 -16.52 14.08 23.22
CA SER A 152 -17.93 14.31 23.49
C SER A 152 -18.30 15.70 22.94
N ASN A 153 -19.26 15.76 22.03
CA ASN A 153 -20.03 16.97 21.78
C ASN A 153 -20.58 17.45 23.14
N TYR A 154 -19.81 18.24 23.88
CA TYR A 154 -20.34 19.11 24.92
C TYR A 154 -20.66 20.43 24.25
N GLY A 155 -21.96 20.65 24.02
CA GLY A 155 -22.48 21.97 23.68
C GLY A 155 -22.92 22.17 22.23
N SER A 156 -23.91 21.40 21.78
CA SER A 156 -24.92 21.95 20.86
C SER A 156 -26.31 21.77 21.48
N GLU A 157 -26.47 22.33 22.68
CA GLU A 157 -27.76 22.75 23.21
C GLU A 157 -27.60 24.20 23.66
N ALA A 158 -27.98 25.12 22.78
CA ALA A 158 -28.49 26.46 23.07
C ALA A 158 -29.19 26.98 21.82
#